data_AF-A0A3Q0S964-F1
#
_entry.id   AF-A0A3Q0S964-F1
#
_cell.length_a   1.000
_cell.length_b   1.000
_cell.length_c   1.000
_cell.angle_alpha   90.00
_cell.angle_beta   90.00
_cell.angle_gamma   90.00
#
_symmetry.space_group_name_H-M   'P 1'
#
loop_
_entity.id
_entity.type
_entity.pdbx_description
1 polymer ?
#
loop_
_entity_poly.entity_id
_entity_poly.type
_entity_poly.pdbx_seq_one_letter_code
_entity_poly.pdbx_strand_id
1 'polypeptide(L)'
;LVSEIKFLPNYQLQCHFTWDLKKESVDLEDLSTRLQNDIQLQLGKPGAVAHSYNFLDQQEEALSHLNQSEETITERYADESERRLIVTYGDMAWLKYHTGDYTHFLLFLQLKYTTGSSTSLLPEVYGEKAWTYLKFSRSSLSKAIDCFRKALEVQTHDSEWNAGYAIALFRTELVKEGEESPAIKQLRFALEVNPDDAVLQAMLAVKLVVYKKFHEAKDLVKKALETDPDNPHVIRYIGKYFRMLDQLDESIDMLERALKRADQSPFIHHQLALCYKRKKIAEQSRKPFSNQSTHKHAAYLKVLLHFNKHNSKLNPALLLYRSSAVLEAYLYSSP
;
A
#
# COMPACT_ATOMS: atom_id res chain seq x y z
N LEU A 1 -6.41 41.51 3.95
CA LEU A 1 -5.59 40.39 4.44
C LEU A 1 -6.33 39.05 4.32
N VAL A 2 -7.24 38.70 5.25
CA VAL A 2 -7.95 37.40 5.24
C VAL A 2 -8.80 37.16 3.96
N SER A 3 -9.29 38.24 3.32
CA SER A 3 -10.02 38.20 2.05
C SER A 3 -9.16 37.94 0.81
N GLU A 4 -7.84 38.22 0.85
CA GLU A 4 -6.98 38.24 -0.34
C GLU A 4 -6.32 36.88 -0.62
N ILE A 5 -6.15 36.03 0.40
CA ILE A 5 -5.59 34.68 0.24
C ILE A 5 -6.49 33.80 -0.66
N LYS A 6 -7.81 34.09 -0.71
CA LYS A 6 -8.75 33.47 -1.67
C LYS A 6 -8.55 33.91 -3.14
N PHE A 7 -7.72 34.92 -3.39
CA PHE A 7 -7.54 35.58 -4.70
C PHE A 7 -6.07 35.71 -5.14
N LEU A 8 -5.21 34.78 -4.71
CA LEU A 8 -3.85 34.62 -5.24
C LEU A 8 -3.76 33.41 -6.21
N PRO A 9 -4.25 33.53 -7.47
CA PRO A 9 -4.37 32.40 -8.40
C PRO A 9 -3.03 31.73 -8.78
N ASN A 10 -1.91 32.42 -8.58
CA ASN A 10 -0.56 31.92 -8.92
C ASN A 10 0.06 31.03 -7.81
N TYR A 11 -0.55 30.93 -6.63
CA TYR A 11 0.03 30.30 -5.44
C TYR A 11 -0.61 28.94 -5.08
N GLN A 12 -0.88 28.10 -6.09
CA GLN A 12 -1.44 26.76 -5.87
C GLN A 12 -0.40 25.78 -5.31
N LEU A 13 -0.23 25.78 -3.98
CA LEU A 13 0.55 24.78 -3.25
C LEU A 13 0.15 23.36 -3.66
N GLN A 14 1.00 22.65 -4.40
CA GLN A 14 0.86 21.20 -4.55
C GLN A 14 1.24 20.55 -3.21
N CYS A 15 0.25 19.90 -2.61
CA CYS A 15 0.25 19.31 -1.28
C CYS A 15 -1.07 18.53 -1.09
N HIS A 16 -1.24 17.80 0.00
CA HIS A 16 -2.39 16.92 0.21
C HIS A 16 -3.72 17.67 0.33
N PHE A 17 -3.68 18.89 0.89
CA PHE A 17 -4.82 19.79 1.02
C PHE A 17 -5.41 20.24 -0.33
N THR A 18 -4.67 20.16 -1.45
CA THR A 18 -5.11 20.67 -2.76
C THR A 18 -5.36 19.59 -3.83
N TRP A 19 -5.27 18.31 -3.48
CA TRP A 19 -5.29 17.19 -4.44
C TRP A 19 -6.67 16.52 -4.65
N ASP A 20 -7.77 17.11 -4.18
CA ASP A 20 -9.15 16.58 -4.26
C ASP A 20 -9.25 15.13 -3.75
N LEU A 21 -8.77 14.93 -2.52
CA LEU A 21 -8.76 13.65 -1.81
C LEU A 21 -10.05 13.49 -1.00
N LYS A 22 -11.10 12.99 -1.66
CA LYS A 22 -12.46 12.87 -1.14
C LYS A 22 -12.54 11.88 0.02
N LYS A 23 -12.54 12.41 1.26
CA LYS A 23 -12.53 11.63 2.52
C LYS A 23 -13.69 10.63 2.59
N GLU A 24 -14.83 10.97 2.00
CA GLU A 24 -16.07 10.18 1.97
C GLU A 24 -15.94 8.87 1.17
N SER A 25 -14.87 8.72 0.37
CA SER A 25 -14.61 7.56 -0.48
C SER A 25 -13.70 6.50 0.14
N VAL A 26 -13.25 6.69 1.39
CA VAL A 26 -12.27 5.84 2.07
C VAL A 26 -12.60 5.70 3.56
N ASP A 27 -12.44 4.49 4.10
CA ASP A 27 -12.39 4.27 5.55
C ASP A 27 -11.06 4.81 6.08
N LEU A 28 -11.11 5.90 6.86
CA LEU A 28 -9.94 6.60 7.36
C LEU A 28 -9.19 5.80 8.44
N GLU A 29 -9.86 4.90 9.17
CA GLU A 29 -9.25 4.04 10.20
C GLU A 29 -8.48 2.89 9.54
N ASP A 30 -9.06 2.26 8.49
CA ASP A 30 -8.35 1.31 7.62
C ASP A 30 -7.17 1.97 6.88
N LEU A 31 -7.35 3.21 6.39
CA LEU A 31 -6.26 3.96 5.77
C LEU A 31 -5.13 4.23 6.76
N SER A 32 -5.43 4.79 7.94
CA SER A 32 -4.47 5.02 9.03
C SER A 32 -3.71 3.75 9.37
N THR A 33 -4.42 2.66 9.64
CA THR A 33 -3.78 1.42 10.11
C THR A 33 -2.94 0.76 9.01
N ARG A 34 -3.32 0.85 7.73
CA ARG A 34 -2.45 0.43 6.60
C ARG A 34 -1.17 1.24 6.52
N LEU A 35 -1.25 2.54 6.79
CA LEU A 35 -0.11 3.45 6.76
C LEU A 35 0.82 3.24 7.96
N GLN A 36 0.28 3.03 9.17
CA GLN A 36 1.05 2.63 10.35
C GLN A 36 1.83 1.33 10.12
N ASN A 37 1.19 0.34 9.49
CA ASN A 37 1.87 -0.90 9.08
C ASN A 37 2.98 -0.64 8.04
N ASP A 38 2.75 0.22 7.03
CA ASP A 38 3.79 0.56 6.05
C ASP A 38 4.99 1.28 6.71
N ILE A 39 4.80 2.20 7.67
CA ILE A 39 5.91 2.82 8.45
C ILE A 39 6.62 1.78 9.33
N GLN A 40 5.86 1.04 10.15
CA GLN A 40 6.44 0.16 11.19
C GLN A 40 7.31 -0.95 10.59
N LEU A 41 6.94 -1.42 9.40
CA LEU A 41 7.64 -2.46 8.67
C LEU A 41 8.65 -1.90 7.64
N GLN A 42 8.83 -0.56 7.59
CA GLN A 42 9.65 0.18 6.61
C GLN A 42 9.30 -0.11 5.14
N LEU A 43 8.04 -0.44 4.87
CA LEU A 43 7.51 -0.87 3.58
C LEU A 43 7.13 0.33 2.68
N GLY A 44 8.15 1.00 2.15
CA GLY A 44 8.03 2.08 1.18
C GLY A 44 8.75 3.36 1.61
N LYS A 45 8.52 4.46 0.90
CA LYS A 45 9.13 5.75 1.24
C LYS A 45 8.42 6.39 2.45
N PRO A 46 9.16 6.85 3.49
CA PRO A 46 8.58 7.44 4.70
C PRO A 46 7.64 8.64 4.47
N GLY A 47 7.98 9.56 3.56
CA GLY A 47 7.20 10.78 3.32
C GLY A 47 5.76 10.51 2.88
N ALA A 48 5.59 9.68 1.84
CA ALA A 48 4.30 9.19 1.33
C ALA A 48 3.40 8.45 2.37
N VAL A 49 3.87 8.27 3.60
CA VAL A 49 3.09 7.76 4.73
C VAL A 49 2.78 8.88 5.73
N ALA A 50 3.78 9.68 6.10
CA ALA A 50 3.64 10.83 6.99
C ALA A 50 2.54 11.81 6.56
N HIS A 51 2.52 12.19 5.28
CA HIS A 51 1.55 13.16 4.75
C HIS A 51 0.08 12.72 4.85
N SER A 52 -0.16 11.42 5.04
CA SER A 52 -1.52 10.86 5.11
C SER A 52 -2.11 10.80 6.53
N TYR A 53 -1.34 11.05 7.60
CA TYR A 53 -1.90 11.26 8.94
C TYR A 53 -2.66 12.58 9.07
N ASN A 54 -2.31 13.57 8.23
CA ASN A 54 -2.99 14.87 8.10
C ASN A 54 -4.53 14.75 7.89
N PHE A 55 -5.02 13.58 7.46
CA PHE A 55 -6.44 13.34 7.21
C PHE A 55 -7.25 12.93 8.45
N LEU A 56 -6.58 12.56 9.55
CA LEU A 56 -7.13 11.88 10.72
C LEU A 56 -7.50 12.81 11.89
N ASP A 57 -7.52 14.13 11.65
CA ASP A 57 -7.89 15.18 12.62
C ASP A 57 -6.92 15.39 13.81
N GLN A 58 -5.91 14.52 13.98
CA GLN A 58 -4.85 14.62 14.98
C GLN A 58 -3.71 15.57 14.53
N GLN A 59 -3.93 16.89 14.65
CA GLN A 59 -3.04 17.92 14.10
C GLN A 59 -1.60 17.92 14.68
N GLU A 60 -1.41 17.54 15.94
CA GLU A 60 -0.07 17.49 16.57
C GLU A 60 0.73 16.26 16.09
N GLU A 61 0.09 15.10 15.99
CA GLU A 61 0.69 13.87 15.44
C GLU A 61 1.02 14.03 13.94
N ALA A 62 0.14 14.71 13.20
CA ALA A 62 0.37 15.11 11.82
C ALA A 62 1.65 15.94 11.65
N LEU A 63 1.86 16.97 12.49
CA LEU A 63 3.09 17.78 12.45
C LEU A 63 4.33 16.96 12.86
N SER A 64 4.21 16.09 13.87
CA SER A 64 5.30 15.18 14.29
C SER A 64 5.76 14.27 13.14
N HIS A 65 4.81 13.65 12.42
CA HIS A 65 5.13 12.82 11.26
C HIS A 65 5.70 13.62 10.08
N LEU A 66 5.26 14.86 9.85
CA LEU A 66 5.85 15.73 8.82
C LEU A 66 7.30 16.11 9.14
N ASN A 67 7.63 16.40 10.41
CA ASN A 67 9.01 16.63 10.84
C ASN A 67 9.88 15.37 10.63
N GLN A 68 9.38 14.20 11.06
CA GLN A 68 10.08 12.91 10.83
C GLN A 68 10.30 12.63 9.33
N SER A 69 9.34 13.02 8.49
CA SER A 69 9.47 12.96 7.03
C SER A 69 10.53 13.92 6.51
N GLU A 70 10.60 15.15 7.04
CA GLU A 70 11.61 16.15 6.68
C GLU A 70 13.02 15.64 6.99
N GLU A 71 13.23 15.16 8.22
CA GLU A 71 14.48 14.52 8.67
C GLU A 71 14.86 13.37 7.72
N THR A 72 13.96 12.40 7.52
CA THR A 72 14.27 11.19 6.73
C THR A 72 14.46 11.47 5.23
N ILE A 73 13.86 12.54 4.68
CA ILE A 73 14.11 12.98 3.30
C ILE A 73 15.46 13.70 3.22
N THR A 74 15.80 14.53 4.21
CA THR A 74 17.07 15.26 4.26
C THR A 74 18.26 14.30 4.38
N GLU A 75 18.20 13.35 5.31
CA GLU A 75 19.22 12.29 5.48
C GLU A 75 19.45 11.46 4.22
N ARG A 76 18.38 11.17 3.48
CA ARG A 76 18.40 10.20 2.37
C ARG A 76 18.75 10.80 1.01
N TYR A 77 18.47 12.09 0.81
CA TYR A 77 18.61 12.75 -0.51
C TYR A 77 19.52 13.98 -0.51
N ALA A 78 19.96 14.48 0.64
CA ALA A 78 20.91 15.61 0.78
C ALA A 78 20.58 16.79 -0.18
N ASP A 79 21.40 17.02 -1.20
CA ASP A 79 21.24 18.11 -2.17
C ASP A 79 19.95 18.04 -3.02
N GLU A 80 19.32 16.86 -3.13
CA GLU A 80 18.02 16.69 -3.80
C GLU A 80 16.81 16.83 -2.85
N SER A 81 17.04 16.95 -1.54
CA SER A 81 15.98 16.97 -0.52
C SER A 81 14.96 18.09 -0.78
N GLU A 82 15.41 19.31 -1.11
CA GLU A 82 14.55 20.49 -1.34
C GLU A 82 13.36 20.19 -2.27
N ARG A 83 13.59 19.47 -3.38
CA ARG A 83 12.55 19.16 -4.37
C ARG A 83 11.51 18.17 -3.84
N ARG A 84 11.95 17.22 -3.03
CA ARG A 84 11.09 16.20 -2.40
C ARG A 84 10.30 16.81 -1.22
N LEU A 85 10.89 17.78 -0.51
CA LEU A 85 10.26 18.52 0.60
C LEU A 85 9.17 19.51 0.16
N ILE A 86 9.04 19.81 -1.15
CA ILE A 86 7.98 20.70 -1.69
C ILE A 86 6.58 20.28 -1.24
N VAL A 87 6.31 18.98 -1.12
CA VAL A 87 5.02 18.46 -0.63
C VAL A 87 4.92 18.62 0.90
N THR A 88 5.95 18.23 1.64
CA THR A 88 6.09 18.37 3.10
C THR A 88 5.81 19.80 3.57
N TYR A 89 6.57 20.78 3.08
CA TYR A 89 6.39 22.18 3.42
C TYR A 89 5.04 22.74 2.96
N GLY A 90 4.45 22.19 1.90
CA GLY A 90 3.09 22.50 1.48
C GLY A 90 2.04 22.08 2.50
N ASP A 91 2.17 20.88 3.07
CA ASP A 91 1.28 20.39 4.12
C ASP A 91 1.51 21.11 5.46
N MET A 92 2.76 21.35 5.85
CA MET A 92 3.12 22.10 7.06
C MET A 92 2.60 23.55 7.00
N ALA A 93 2.67 24.20 5.83
CA ALA A 93 2.06 25.51 5.61
C ALA A 93 0.55 25.49 5.89
N TRP A 94 -0.18 24.52 5.32
CA TRP A 94 -1.63 24.42 5.54
C TRP A 94 -1.99 24.12 7.01
N LEU A 95 -1.24 23.25 7.69
CA LEU A 95 -1.43 23.03 9.13
C LEU A 95 -1.24 24.32 9.93
N LYS A 96 -0.14 25.06 9.69
CA LYS A 96 0.13 26.35 10.35
C LYS A 96 -0.92 27.42 10.04
N TYR A 97 -1.45 27.46 8.81
CA TYR A 97 -2.59 28.30 8.46
C TYR A 97 -3.85 27.92 9.26
N HIS A 98 -4.14 26.62 9.42
CA HIS A 98 -5.29 26.14 10.18
C HIS A 98 -5.17 26.37 11.70
N THR A 99 -3.95 26.37 12.26
CA THR A 99 -3.72 26.75 13.67
C THR A 99 -3.65 28.27 13.91
N GLY A 100 -3.75 29.10 12.87
CA GLY A 100 -3.65 30.56 12.95
C GLY A 100 -2.21 31.10 13.09
N ASP A 101 -1.21 30.24 12.89
CA ASP A 101 0.22 30.57 12.95
C ASP A 101 0.71 31.10 11.59
N TYR A 102 0.28 32.33 11.28
CA TYR A 102 0.56 32.97 10.00
C TYR A 102 2.04 33.31 9.77
N THR A 103 2.88 33.35 10.81
CA THR A 103 4.32 33.61 10.66
C THR A 103 5.04 32.39 10.10
N HIS A 104 4.81 31.19 10.66
CA HIS A 104 5.39 29.96 10.11
C HIS A 104 4.75 29.57 8.76
N PHE A 105 3.47 29.88 8.54
CA PHE A 105 2.85 29.75 7.22
C PHE A 105 3.64 30.50 6.12
N LEU A 106 3.97 31.78 6.35
CA LEU A 106 4.72 32.59 5.39
C LEU A 106 6.16 32.08 5.19
N LEU A 107 6.79 31.54 6.24
CA LEU A 107 8.12 30.92 6.14
C LEU A 107 8.10 29.68 5.22
N PHE A 108 7.15 28.76 5.41
CA PHE A 108 7.02 27.57 4.55
C PHE A 108 6.62 27.91 3.11
N LEU A 109 5.90 29.02 2.87
CA LEU A 109 5.73 29.54 1.51
C LEU A 109 7.07 29.97 0.91
N GLN A 110 7.86 30.79 1.62
CA GLN A 110 9.13 31.32 1.10
C GLN A 110 10.14 30.21 0.75
N LEU A 111 10.25 29.17 1.58
CA LEU A 111 11.09 27.99 1.33
C LEU A 111 10.73 27.23 0.03
N LYS A 112 9.49 27.36 -0.46
CA LYS A 112 9.01 26.65 -1.67
C LYS A 112 9.27 27.42 -2.97
N TYR A 113 9.41 28.75 -2.93
CA TYR A 113 9.46 29.59 -4.13
C TYR A 113 10.87 29.97 -4.60
N THR A 114 11.90 29.44 -3.96
CA THR A 114 13.29 29.45 -4.47
C THR A 114 13.43 28.61 -5.75
N THR A 115 12.69 27.51 -5.87
CA THR A 115 12.84 26.53 -6.97
C THR A 115 11.92 26.79 -8.18
N GLY A 116 12.21 27.86 -8.93
CA GLY A 116 11.97 27.91 -10.39
C GLY A 116 10.56 28.27 -10.89
N SER A 117 10.49 29.29 -11.75
CA SER A 117 9.32 29.63 -12.56
C SER A 117 9.10 28.61 -13.69
N SER A 118 8.33 27.55 -13.43
CA SER A 118 7.92 26.54 -14.44
C SER A 118 6.40 26.36 -14.48
N THR A 119 5.82 26.27 -15.68
CA THR A 119 4.41 25.93 -15.87
C THR A 119 4.12 24.42 -15.78
N SER A 120 5.15 23.57 -15.82
CA SER A 120 5.05 22.16 -15.44
C SER A 120 5.44 21.97 -13.98
N LEU A 121 4.75 21.05 -13.29
CA LEU A 121 5.20 20.58 -11.98
C LEU A 121 6.49 19.76 -12.12
N LEU A 122 7.27 19.74 -11.04
CA LEU A 122 8.45 18.90 -10.89
C LEU A 122 8.07 17.41 -10.81
N PRO A 123 8.92 16.48 -11.30
CA PRO A 123 8.61 15.06 -11.32
C PRO A 123 8.41 14.48 -9.91
N GLU A 124 9.15 14.96 -8.91
CA GLU A 124 8.99 14.55 -7.50
C GLU A 124 7.58 14.90 -6.95
N VAL A 125 7.01 16.02 -7.40
CA VAL A 125 5.65 16.45 -7.03
C VAL A 125 4.59 15.60 -7.75
N TYR A 126 4.87 15.13 -8.98
CA TYR A 126 4.01 14.15 -9.65
C TYR A 126 4.10 12.77 -8.99
N GLY A 127 5.29 12.34 -8.59
CA GLY A 127 5.53 11.04 -8.00
C GLY A 127 4.93 10.87 -6.61
N GLU A 128 5.13 11.80 -5.68
CA GLU A 128 4.45 11.78 -4.37
C GLU A 128 2.93 11.80 -4.54
N LYS A 129 2.40 12.64 -5.43
CA LYS A 129 0.96 12.67 -5.79
C LYS A 129 0.45 11.34 -6.32
N ALA A 130 1.28 10.62 -7.07
CA ALA A 130 0.97 9.31 -7.59
C ALA A 130 0.93 8.24 -6.47
N TRP A 131 1.89 8.24 -5.54
CA TRP A 131 1.88 7.36 -4.37
C TRP A 131 0.68 7.62 -3.46
N THR A 132 0.32 8.88 -3.22
CA THR A 132 -0.87 9.24 -2.46
C THR A 132 -2.14 8.68 -3.10
N TYR A 133 -2.34 8.89 -4.41
CA TYR A 133 -3.47 8.27 -5.13
C TYR A 133 -3.39 6.73 -5.14
N LEU A 134 -2.20 6.13 -5.12
CA LEU A 134 -1.98 4.68 -5.07
C LEU A 134 -2.29 4.06 -3.69
N LYS A 135 -2.13 4.81 -2.59
CA LYS A 135 -2.42 4.38 -1.21
C LYS A 135 -3.84 4.73 -0.74
N PHE A 136 -4.39 5.84 -1.22
CA PHE A 136 -5.68 6.40 -0.77
C PHE A 136 -6.88 5.52 -1.15
N SER A 137 -7.19 5.37 -2.45
CA SER A 137 -8.40 4.66 -2.89
C SER A 137 -8.25 3.93 -4.24
N ARG A 138 -9.01 2.84 -4.43
CA ARG A 138 -9.01 2.10 -5.70
C ARG A 138 -9.51 2.92 -6.89
N SER A 139 -10.41 3.87 -6.66
CA SER A 139 -10.91 4.80 -7.69
C SER A 139 -9.86 5.82 -8.13
N SER A 140 -8.81 6.06 -7.33
CA SER A 140 -7.72 6.98 -7.65
C SER A 140 -6.56 6.32 -8.43
N LEU A 141 -6.58 5.00 -8.67
CA LEU A 141 -5.47 4.29 -9.31
C LEU A 141 -5.19 4.75 -10.76
N SER A 142 -6.19 5.27 -11.47
CA SER A 142 -6.01 5.92 -12.77
C SER A 142 -5.25 7.24 -12.64
N LYS A 143 -5.63 8.10 -11.69
CA LYS A 143 -4.90 9.33 -11.35
C LYS A 143 -3.44 9.03 -10.96
N ALA A 144 -3.20 7.92 -10.24
CA ALA A 144 -1.85 7.47 -9.90
C ALA A 144 -1.03 7.12 -11.14
N ILE A 145 -1.57 6.31 -12.06
CA ILE A 145 -0.95 5.97 -13.35
C ILE A 145 -0.58 7.24 -14.15
N ASP A 146 -1.50 8.21 -14.24
CA ASP A 146 -1.27 9.43 -14.99
C ASP A 146 -0.22 10.35 -14.35
N CYS A 147 -0.08 10.31 -13.01
CA CYS A 147 0.95 11.08 -12.30
C CYS A 147 2.33 10.40 -12.39
N PHE A 148 2.44 9.08 -12.17
CA PHE A 148 3.71 8.37 -12.37
C PHE A 148 4.24 8.53 -13.81
N ARG A 149 3.35 8.44 -14.80
CA ARG A 149 3.70 8.64 -16.22
C ARG A 149 4.33 10.01 -16.47
N LYS A 150 3.81 11.08 -15.85
CA LYS A 150 4.38 12.45 -15.96
C LYS A 150 5.69 12.63 -15.21
N ALA A 151 5.92 11.92 -14.11
CA ALA A 151 7.24 11.88 -13.48
C ALA A 151 8.26 11.20 -14.40
N LEU A 152 7.88 10.06 -15.00
CA LEU A 152 8.72 9.27 -15.91
C LEU A 152 8.95 9.92 -17.28
N GLU A 153 8.08 10.84 -17.73
CA GLU A 153 8.32 11.70 -18.91
C GLU A 153 9.57 12.59 -18.73
N VAL A 154 10.01 12.84 -17.48
CA VAL A 154 11.24 13.60 -17.14
C VAL A 154 12.33 12.68 -16.59
N GLN A 155 12.01 11.84 -15.60
CA GLN A 155 12.96 10.96 -14.88
C GLN A 155 12.77 9.50 -15.30
N THR A 156 12.98 9.21 -16.59
CA THR A 156 12.70 7.89 -17.23
C THR A 156 13.22 6.66 -16.49
N HIS A 157 14.41 6.73 -15.87
CA HIS A 157 15.09 5.62 -15.20
C HIS A 157 15.10 5.73 -13.66
N ASP A 158 14.27 6.60 -13.07
CA ASP A 158 14.15 6.66 -11.62
C ASP A 158 13.46 5.39 -11.07
N SER A 159 13.98 4.84 -9.97
CA SER A 159 13.49 3.59 -9.37
C SER A 159 12.20 3.75 -8.55
N GLU A 160 11.94 4.93 -7.97
CA GLU A 160 10.72 5.28 -7.24
C GLU A 160 9.50 5.17 -8.16
N TRP A 161 9.52 5.93 -9.24
CA TRP A 161 8.32 6.17 -10.04
C TRP A 161 8.10 5.02 -11.02
N ASN A 162 9.16 4.31 -11.46
CA ASN A 162 9.03 3.04 -12.19
C ASN A 162 8.41 1.93 -11.33
N ALA A 163 8.83 1.79 -10.07
CA ALA A 163 8.23 0.83 -9.13
C ALA A 163 6.77 1.18 -8.82
N GLY A 164 6.49 2.45 -8.51
CA GLY A 164 5.13 2.95 -8.27
C GLY A 164 4.20 2.72 -9.47
N TYR A 165 4.68 3.01 -10.68
CA TYR A 165 3.93 2.76 -11.92
C TYR A 165 3.67 1.26 -12.15
N ALA A 166 4.67 0.41 -11.93
CA ALA A 166 4.52 -1.05 -12.02
C ALA A 166 3.45 -1.58 -11.05
N ILE A 167 3.46 -1.07 -9.81
CA ILE A 167 2.47 -1.43 -8.79
C ILE A 167 1.07 -0.93 -9.15
N ALA A 168 0.96 0.29 -9.70
CA ALA A 168 -0.32 0.86 -10.13
C ALA A 168 -0.93 0.06 -11.30
N LEU A 169 -0.15 -0.22 -12.35
CA LEU A 169 -0.56 -1.08 -13.47
C LEU A 169 -0.93 -2.48 -13.01
N PHE A 170 -0.14 -3.12 -12.15
CA PHE A 170 -0.46 -4.44 -11.61
C PHE A 170 -1.84 -4.50 -10.93
N ARG A 171 -2.22 -3.42 -10.23
CA ARG A 171 -3.49 -3.29 -9.49
C ARG A 171 -4.71 -2.99 -10.39
N THR A 172 -4.53 -2.31 -11.53
CA THR A 172 -5.64 -1.91 -12.43
C THR A 172 -5.81 -2.81 -13.64
N GLU A 173 -4.74 -3.45 -14.11
CA GLU A 173 -4.73 -4.24 -15.35
C GLU A 173 -5.71 -5.41 -15.28
N LEU A 174 -6.70 -5.36 -16.17
CA LEU A 174 -7.59 -6.48 -16.49
C LEU A 174 -6.85 -7.48 -17.38
N VAL A 175 -7.01 -8.76 -17.07
CA VAL A 175 -6.39 -9.85 -17.84
C VAL A 175 -7.05 -9.92 -19.22
N LYS A 176 -6.22 -9.85 -20.26
CA LYS A 176 -6.61 -10.12 -21.65
C LYS A 176 -5.74 -11.25 -22.20
N GLU A 177 -6.34 -12.22 -22.86
CA GLU A 177 -5.59 -13.22 -23.63
C GLU A 177 -5.13 -12.61 -24.97
N GLY A 178 -3.96 -13.04 -25.46
CA GLY A 178 -3.37 -12.54 -26.71
C GLY A 178 -2.63 -11.19 -26.62
N GLU A 179 -3.08 -10.26 -25.77
CA GLU A 179 -2.39 -8.97 -25.57
C GLU A 179 -1.21 -9.06 -24.59
N GLU A 180 -0.16 -8.29 -24.87
CA GLU A 180 1.06 -8.23 -24.05
C GLU A 180 0.90 -7.30 -22.85
N SER A 181 0.73 -7.89 -21.66
CA SER A 181 0.51 -7.22 -20.36
C SER A 181 1.41 -5.98 -20.12
N PRO A 182 0.83 -4.76 -20.07
CA PRO A 182 1.54 -3.55 -19.66
C PRO A 182 2.14 -3.65 -18.24
N ALA A 183 1.48 -4.35 -17.32
CA ALA A 183 2.02 -4.56 -15.98
C ALA A 183 3.28 -5.44 -16.01
N ILE A 184 3.33 -6.51 -16.82
CA ILE A 184 4.53 -7.33 -16.99
C ILE A 184 5.67 -6.52 -17.63
N LYS A 185 5.39 -5.66 -18.62
CA LYS A 185 6.42 -4.76 -19.19
C LYS A 185 7.02 -3.85 -18.12
N GLN A 186 6.17 -3.13 -17.40
CA GLN A 186 6.62 -2.15 -16.42
C GLN A 186 7.28 -2.80 -15.19
N LEU A 187 6.83 -4.00 -14.79
CA LEU A 187 7.47 -4.78 -13.73
C LEU A 187 8.86 -5.28 -14.14
N ARG A 188 9.08 -5.62 -15.42
CA ARG A 188 10.43 -5.95 -15.92
C ARG A 188 11.34 -4.73 -15.90
N PHE A 189 10.90 -3.62 -16.50
CA PHE A 189 11.71 -2.41 -16.56
C PHE A 189 12.05 -1.86 -15.16
N ALA A 190 11.09 -1.90 -14.22
CA ALA A 190 11.36 -1.55 -12.83
C ALA A 190 12.38 -2.49 -12.14
N LEU A 191 12.45 -3.77 -12.54
CA LEU A 191 13.45 -4.75 -12.07
C LEU A 191 14.76 -4.71 -12.88
N GLU A 192 14.79 -4.06 -14.05
CA GLU A 192 16.02 -3.73 -14.77
C GLU A 192 16.69 -2.51 -14.11
N VAL A 193 15.89 -1.54 -13.66
CA VAL A 193 16.33 -0.36 -12.89
C VAL A 193 16.68 -0.70 -11.42
N ASN A 194 15.91 -1.57 -10.77
CA ASN A 194 16.18 -2.05 -9.41
C ASN A 194 16.00 -3.57 -9.29
N PRO A 195 17.05 -4.37 -9.58
CA PRO A 195 16.97 -5.84 -9.60
C PRO A 195 16.53 -6.50 -8.28
N ASP A 196 16.73 -5.83 -7.15
CA ASP A 196 16.60 -6.42 -5.81
C ASP A 196 15.34 -5.96 -5.06
N ASP A 197 14.36 -5.37 -5.76
CA ASP A 197 13.01 -5.21 -5.20
C ASP A 197 12.27 -6.55 -5.15
N ALA A 198 12.38 -7.23 -4.00
CA ALA A 198 11.71 -8.51 -3.73
C ALA A 198 10.17 -8.44 -3.86
N VAL A 199 9.56 -7.28 -3.63
CA VAL A 199 8.11 -7.09 -3.75
C VAL A 199 7.71 -7.07 -5.22
N LEU A 200 8.44 -6.34 -6.07
CA LEU A 200 8.23 -6.35 -7.52
C LEU A 200 8.54 -7.72 -8.14
N GLN A 201 9.58 -8.43 -7.69
CA GLN A 201 9.86 -9.81 -8.10
C GLN A 201 8.66 -10.74 -7.83
N ALA A 202 8.12 -10.72 -6.59
CA ALA A 202 6.97 -11.52 -6.21
C ALA A 202 5.67 -11.09 -6.94
N MET A 203 5.51 -9.79 -7.23
CA MET A 203 4.40 -9.28 -8.03
C MET A 203 4.48 -9.71 -9.51
N LEU A 204 5.67 -9.67 -10.11
CA LEU A 204 5.91 -10.17 -11.46
C LEU A 204 5.60 -11.66 -11.55
N ALA A 205 6.09 -12.48 -10.62
CA ALA A 205 5.76 -13.90 -10.55
C ALA A 205 4.23 -14.16 -10.49
N VAL A 206 3.51 -13.44 -9.63
CA VAL A 206 2.04 -13.53 -9.53
C VAL A 206 1.35 -13.19 -10.85
N LYS A 207 1.88 -12.24 -11.63
CA LYS A 207 1.31 -11.84 -12.92
C LYS A 207 1.70 -12.84 -14.02
N LEU A 208 2.91 -13.39 -14.00
CA LEU A 208 3.37 -14.45 -14.92
C LEU A 208 2.57 -15.76 -14.80
N VAL A 209 2.11 -16.12 -13.59
CA VAL A 209 1.19 -17.27 -13.40
C VAL A 209 -0.13 -17.08 -14.15
N VAL A 210 -0.66 -15.85 -14.24
CA VAL A 210 -1.86 -15.55 -15.05
C VAL A 210 -1.59 -15.82 -16.53
N TYR A 211 -0.42 -15.40 -17.01
CA TYR A 211 0.04 -15.58 -18.39
C TYR A 211 0.72 -16.95 -18.63
N LYS A 212 0.51 -17.92 -17.73
CA LYS A 212 0.97 -19.33 -17.84
C LYS A 212 2.51 -19.50 -17.95
N LYS A 213 3.29 -18.47 -17.60
CA LYS A 213 4.77 -18.44 -17.61
C LYS A 213 5.35 -19.00 -16.30
N PHE A 214 5.03 -20.26 -16.00
CA PHE A 214 5.22 -20.84 -14.66
C PHE A 214 6.68 -21.00 -14.21
N HIS A 215 7.63 -21.30 -15.13
CA HIS A 215 9.04 -21.49 -14.76
C HIS A 215 9.65 -20.18 -14.25
N GLU A 216 9.61 -19.14 -15.07
CA GLU A 216 10.08 -17.80 -14.73
C GLU A 216 9.42 -17.25 -13.44
N ALA A 217 8.13 -17.52 -13.24
CA ALA A 217 7.43 -17.15 -12.02
C ALA A 217 7.99 -17.87 -10.77
N LYS A 218 8.39 -19.13 -10.88
CA LYS A 218 9.02 -19.90 -9.79
C LYS A 218 10.42 -19.35 -9.47
N ASP A 219 11.19 -19.00 -10.49
CA ASP A 219 12.55 -18.45 -10.30
C ASP A 219 12.51 -17.09 -9.61
N LEU A 220 11.56 -16.22 -9.98
CA LEU A 220 11.30 -14.95 -9.31
C LEU A 220 10.79 -15.10 -7.87
N VAL A 221 9.93 -16.10 -7.59
CA VAL A 221 9.51 -16.43 -6.21
C VAL A 221 10.69 -16.89 -5.37
N LYS A 222 11.62 -17.66 -5.94
CA LYS A 222 12.85 -18.05 -5.27
C LYS A 222 13.70 -16.82 -4.94
N LYS A 223 14.00 -15.96 -5.93
CA LYS A 223 14.81 -14.76 -5.72
C LYS A 223 14.18 -13.84 -4.65
N ALA A 224 12.86 -13.67 -4.66
CA ALA A 224 12.17 -12.81 -3.70
C ALA A 224 12.33 -13.31 -2.25
N LEU A 225 12.29 -14.63 -2.02
CA LEU A 225 12.56 -15.25 -0.71
C LEU A 225 14.04 -15.23 -0.31
N GLU A 226 14.95 -15.22 -1.29
CA GLU A 226 16.39 -15.09 -1.03
C GLU A 226 16.80 -13.63 -0.74
N THR A 227 16.05 -12.67 -1.29
CA THR A 227 16.32 -11.22 -1.13
C THR A 227 15.69 -10.67 0.14
N ASP A 228 14.43 -10.99 0.44
CA ASP A 228 13.71 -10.45 1.60
C ASP A 228 12.65 -11.45 2.13
N PRO A 229 13.07 -12.47 2.91
CA PRO A 229 12.22 -13.60 3.31
C PRO A 229 11.11 -13.26 4.30
N ASP A 230 11.28 -12.20 5.11
CA ASP A 230 10.41 -11.89 6.24
C ASP A 230 9.50 -10.66 6.04
N ASN A 231 9.64 -9.98 4.89
CA ASN A 231 8.79 -8.86 4.48
C ASN A 231 7.33 -9.27 4.20
N PRO A 232 6.36 -8.71 4.93
CA PRO A 232 4.96 -9.11 4.79
C PRO A 232 4.32 -8.83 3.41
N HIS A 233 4.81 -7.89 2.60
CA HIS A 233 4.34 -7.73 1.22
C HIS A 233 4.88 -8.82 0.31
N VAL A 234 6.16 -9.22 0.43
CA VAL A 234 6.75 -10.37 -0.29
C VAL A 234 5.96 -11.63 0.03
N ILE A 235 5.84 -11.97 1.32
CA ILE A 235 5.08 -13.10 1.84
C ILE A 235 3.62 -13.11 1.33
N ARG A 236 2.96 -11.94 1.31
CA ARG A 236 1.59 -11.78 0.80
C ARG A 236 1.48 -12.13 -0.68
N TYR A 237 2.42 -11.69 -1.52
CA TYR A 237 2.38 -11.97 -2.95
C TYR A 237 2.76 -13.43 -3.25
N ILE A 238 3.71 -14.02 -2.52
CA ILE A 238 4.09 -15.43 -2.67
C ILE A 238 2.98 -16.37 -2.18
N GLY A 239 2.30 -16.03 -1.08
CA GLY A 239 1.10 -16.77 -0.63
C GLY A 239 -0.04 -16.72 -1.65
N LYS A 240 -0.17 -15.60 -2.39
CA LYS A 240 -1.07 -15.49 -3.54
C LYS A 240 -0.61 -16.34 -4.73
N TYR A 241 0.69 -16.40 -5.03
CA TYR A 241 1.28 -17.23 -6.09
C TYR A 241 0.95 -18.72 -5.86
N PHE A 242 1.30 -19.27 -4.70
CA PHE A 242 1.00 -20.68 -4.37
C PHE A 242 -0.51 -20.97 -4.43
N ARG A 243 -1.35 -20.07 -3.89
CA ARG A 243 -2.82 -20.18 -3.96
C ARG A 243 -3.39 -20.07 -5.39
N MET A 244 -2.65 -19.52 -6.34
CA MET A 244 -3.04 -19.50 -7.77
C MET A 244 -2.63 -20.79 -8.49
N LEU A 245 -1.59 -21.48 -8.02
CA LEU A 245 -1.18 -22.82 -8.47
C LEU A 245 -1.92 -23.97 -7.75
N ASP A 246 -2.91 -23.64 -6.90
CA ASP A 246 -3.62 -24.57 -6.00
C ASP A 246 -2.74 -25.31 -4.96
N GLN A 247 -1.52 -24.82 -4.75
CA GLN A 247 -0.58 -25.24 -3.71
C GLN A 247 -0.98 -24.64 -2.35
N LEU A 248 -2.14 -25.06 -1.86
CA LEU A 248 -2.80 -24.44 -0.69
C LEU A 248 -2.09 -24.74 0.62
N ASP A 249 -1.50 -25.93 0.77
CA ASP A 249 -0.87 -26.35 2.03
C ASP A 249 0.55 -25.77 2.18
N GLU A 250 1.30 -25.65 1.08
CA GLU A 250 2.58 -24.94 1.04
C GLU A 250 2.41 -23.45 1.31
N SER A 251 1.33 -22.85 0.76
CA SER A 251 0.96 -21.47 1.09
C SER A 251 0.64 -21.30 2.57
N ILE A 252 -0.09 -22.25 3.17
CA ILE A 252 -0.46 -22.21 4.59
C ILE A 252 0.76 -22.37 5.50
N ASP A 253 1.67 -23.33 5.27
CA ASP A 253 2.89 -23.47 6.09
C ASP A 253 3.73 -22.19 6.05
N MET A 254 3.99 -21.66 4.85
CA MET A 254 4.78 -20.45 4.67
C MET A 254 4.15 -19.26 5.40
N LEU A 255 2.83 -19.06 5.29
CA LEU A 255 2.12 -17.96 5.93
C LEU A 255 1.99 -18.14 7.47
N GLU A 256 1.79 -19.37 7.97
CA GLU A 256 1.77 -19.64 9.42
C GLU A 256 3.19 -19.55 10.05
N ARG A 257 4.25 -19.86 9.30
CA ARG A 257 5.64 -19.59 9.69
C ARG A 257 5.97 -18.10 9.69
N ALA A 258 5.50 -17.36 8.69
CA ALA A 258 5.65 -15.92 8.63
C ALA A 258 4.99 -15.22 9.83
N LEU A 259 3.77 -15.64 10.23
CA LEU A 259 3.13 -15.10 11.45
C LEU A 259 3.94 -15.34 12.73
N LYS A 260 4.73 -16.42 12.82
CA LYS A 260 5.60 -16.68 13.99
C LYS A 260 6.81 -15.73 14.08
N ARG A 261 7.07 -14.94 13.03
CA ARG A 261 8.15 -13.94 12.95
C ARG A 261 7.60 -12.51 12.91
N ALA A 262 6.55 -12.30 12.11
CA ALA A 262 5.84 -11.05 11.92
C ALA A 262 4.38 -11.16 12.41
N ASP A 263 4.22 -11.22 13.74
CA ASP A 263 2.97 -11.51 14.47
C ASP A 263 1.80 -10.52 14.23
N GLN A 264 2.03 -9.43 13.49
CA GLN A 264 1.13 -8.27 13.45
C GLN A 264 0.50 -7.96 12.08
N SER A 265 1.03 -8.51 10.97
CA SER A 265 0.61 -8.05 9.63
C SER A 265 -0.82 -8.49 9.24
N PRO A 266 -1.73 -7.56 8.88
CA PRO A 266 -3.07 -7.89 8.41
C PRO A 266 -3.04 -8.71 7.12
N PHE A 267 -2.09 -8.43 6.23
CA PHE A 267 -2.04 -9.00 4.88
C PHE A 267 -1.76 -10.50 4.88
N ILE A 268 -1.00 -11.00 5.85
CA ILE A 268 -0.71 -12.42 6.05
C ILE A 268 -1.98 -13.15 6.53
N HIS A 269 -2.69 -12.58 7.52
CA HIS A 269 -4.00 -13.06 7.93
C HIS A 269 -5.01 -13.10 6.77
N HIS A 270 -5.01 -12.09 5.88
CA HIS A 270 -5.84 -12.10 4.68
C HIS A 270 -5.54 -13.29 3.75
N GLN A 271 -4.26 -13.58 3.47
CA GLN A 271 -3.92 -14.69 2.58
C GLN A 271 -4.29 -16.04 3.21
N LEU A 272 -4.08 -16.23 4.52
CA LEU A 272 -4.51 -17.45 5.21
C LEU A 272 -6.03 -17.65 5.15
N ALA A 273 -6.81 -16.60 5.39
CA ALA A 273 -8.27 -16.67 5.26
C ALA A 273 -8.71 -17.06 3.84
N LEU A 274 -8.03 -16.57 2.80
CA LEU A 274 -8.27 -16.98 1.40
C LEU A 274 -7.83 -18.42 1.10
N CYS A 275 -6.74 -18.91 1.68
CA CYS A 275 -6.29 -20.30 1.52
C CYS A 275 -7.27 -21.27 2.18
N TYR A 276 -7.63 -21.04 3.44
CA TYR A 276 -8.62 -21.85 4.16
C TYR A 276 -10.00 -21.81 3.52
N LYS A 277 -10.42 -20.65 2.95
CA LYS A 277 -11.66 -20.54 2.17
C LYS A 277 -11.61 -21.43 0.93
N ARG A 278 -10.47 -21.49 0.23
CA ARG A 278 -10.31 -22.31 -0.98
C ARG A 278 -10.23 -23.81 -0.65
N LYS A 279 -9.56 -24.22 0.45
CA LYS A 279 -9.62 -25.60 0.97
C LYS A 279 -11.04 -26.03 1.30
N LYS A 280 -11.80 -25.21 2.04
CA LYS A 280 -13.22 -25.49 2.35
C LYS A 280 -14.06 -25.71 1.09
N ILE A 281 -13.87 -24.89 0.04
CA ILE A 281 -14.59 -25.05 -1.24
C ILE A 281 -14.23 -26.38 -1.92
N ALA A 282 -12.93 -26.72 -2.02
CA ALA A 282 -12.49 -27.99 -2.59
C ALA A 282 -13.00 -29.22 -1.82
N GLU A 283 -13.06 -29.13 -0.48
CA GLU A 283 -13.66 -30.14 0.40
C GLU A 283 -15.19 -30.24 0.24
N GLN A 284 -15.88 -29.15 -0.10
CA GLN A 284 -17.31 -29.15 -0.42
C GLN A 284 -17.61 -29.76 -1.81
N SER A 285 -16.70 -29.62 -2.78
CA SER A 285 -16.83 -30.23 -4.11
C SER A 285 -16.52 -31.73 -4.15
N ARG A 286 -15.84 -32.29 -3.14
CA ARG A 286 -15.62 -33.74 -3.01
C ARG A 286 -16.82 -34.42 -2.31
N LYS A 287 -17.28 -35.54 -2.86
CA LYS A 287 -18.58 -36.19 -2.55
C LYS A 287 -18.78 -36.56 -1.06
N PRO A 288 -20.04 -36.63 -0.58
CA PRO A 288 -20.38 -36.70 0.84
C PRO A 288 -20.33 -38.14 1.41
N PHE A 289 -19.13 -38.71 1.54
CA PHE A 289 -18.92 -39.96 2.29
C PHE A 289 -17.77 -39.82 3.29
N SER A 290 -17.93 -40.40 4.48
CA SER A 290 -17.06 -40.33 5.67
C SER A 290 -16.98 -38.96 6.40
N ASN A 291 -16.45 -38.99 7.63
CA ASN A 291 -16.59 -38.03 8.75
C ASN A 291 -15.99 -36.62 8.53
N GLN A 292 -16.35 -35.92 7.46
CA GLN A 292 -15.78 -34.61 7.10
C GLN A 292 -16.36 -33.41 7.88
N SER A 293 -17.33 -33.60 8.77
CA SER A 293 -18.00 -32.49 9.49
C SER A 293 -17.03 -31.69 10.35
N THR A 294 -16.19 -32.37 11.13
CA THR A 294 -15.17 -31.76 12.02
C THR A 294 -14.13 -30.96 11.24
N HIS A 295 -13.57 -31.52 10.15
CA HIS A 295 -12.61 -30.82 9.29
C HIS A 295 -13.22 -29.61 8.59
N LYS A 296 -14.44 -29.73 8.05
CA LYS A 296 -15.16 -28.61 7.41
C LYS A 296 -15.52 -27.51 8.41
N HIS A 297 -15.77 -27.86 9.67
CA HIS A 297 -15.97 -26.91 10.76
C HIS A 297 -14.65 -26.22 11.15
N ALA A 298 -13.57 -26.96 11.35
CA ALA A 298 -12.25 -26.41 11.68
C ALA A 298 -11.71 -25.46 10.60
N ALA A 299 -11.85 -25.81 9.31
CA ALA A 299 -11.48 -24.93 8.19
C ALA A 299 -12.33 -23.65 8.19
N TYR A 300 -13.62 -23.73 8.53
CA TYR A 300 -14.50 -22.56 8.65
C TYR A 300 -14.13 -21.66 9.83
N LEU A 301 -13.85 -22.23 11.00
CA LEU A 301 -13.34 -21.49 12.16
C LEU A 301 -12.03 -20.78 11.83
N LYS A 302 -11.08 -21.42 11.12
CA LYS A 302 -9.85 -20.75 10.65
C LYS A 302 -10.15 -19.61 9.66
N VAL A 303 -11.12 -19.75 8.74
CA VAL A 303 -11.53 -18.62 7.87
C VAL A 303 -12.06 -17.43 8.69
N LEU A 304 -12.94 -17.67 9.67
CA LEU A 304 -13.46 -16.62 10.53
C LEU A 304 -12.35 -15.99 11.38
N LEU A 305 -11.52 -16.80 12.04
CA LEU A 305 -10.39 -16.36 12.87
C LEU A 305 -9.44 -15.45 12.09
N HIS A 306 -9.02 -15.87 10.90
CA HIS A 306 -8.06 -15.10 10.10
C HIS A 306 -8.69 -13.85 9.47
N PHE A 307 -9.96 -13.86 9.04
CA PHE A 307 -10.63 -12.62 8.63
C PHE A 307 -10.87 -11.67 9.81
N ASN A 308 -11.23 -12.16 10.99
CA ASN A 308 -11.41 -11.30 12.16
C ASN A 308 -10.09 -10.73 12.67
N LYS A 309 -8.99 -11.51 12.69
CA LYS A 309 -7.65 -10.98 12.95
C LYS A 309 -7.25 -9.90 11.93
N HIS A 310 -7.41 -10.16 10.62
CA HIS A 310 -7.22 -9.14 9.57
C HIS A 310 -8.00 -7.86 9.83
N ASN A 311 -9.31 -7.95 10.12
CA ASN A 311 -10.16 -6.79 10.33
C ASN A 311 -9.78 -6.05 11.62
N SER A 312 -9.52 -6.75 12.73
CA SER A 312 -9.07 -6.14 13.99
C SER A 312 -7.69 -5.48 13.92
N LYS A 313 -6.90 -5.82 12.90
CA LYS A 313 -5.58 -5.23 12.59
C LYS A 313 -5.64 -4.16 11.50
N LEU A 314 -6.84 -3.78 11.05
CA LEU A 314 -7.09 -2.65 10.13
C LEU A 314 -8.05 -1.62 10.74
N ASN A 315 -8.97 -2.06 11.59
CA ASN A 315 -9.90 -1.24 12.35
C ASN A 315 -10.12 -1.95 13.71
N PRO A 316 -9.43 -1.51 14.79
CA PRO A 316 -9.62 -2.09 16.11
C PRO A 316 -11.04 -1.93 16.65
N ALA A 317 -11.78 -0.88 16.28
CA ALA A 317 -13.15 -0.65 16.76
C ALA A 317 -14.12 -1.79 16.38
N LEU A 318 -13.91 -2.48 15.25
CA LEU A 318 -14.69 -3.65 14.82
C LEU A 318 -14.62 -4.85 15.79
N LEU A 319 -13.67 -4.90 16.75
CA LEU A 319 -13.62 -5.95 17.77
C LEU A 319 -14.86 -5.95 18.68
N LEU A 320 -15.35 -4.77 19.06
CA LEU A 320 -16.48 -4.63 20.01
C LEU A 320 -17.78 -5.22 19.43
N TYR A 321 -17.99 -5.09 18.12
CA TYR A 321 -19.19 -5.60 17.44
C TYR A 321 -19.11 -7.06 16.97
N ARG A 322 -17.92 -7.66 16.88
CA ARG A 322 -17.73 -9.02 16.32
C ARG A 322 -17.22 -10.05 17.31
N SER A 323 -16.73 -9.64 18.47
CA SER A 323 -16.34 -10.55 19.55
C SER A 323 -17.52 -11.38 20.05
N SER A 324 -18.72 -10.79 20.23
CA SER A 324 -19.94 -11.53 20.61
C SER A 324 -20.30 -12.62 19.61
N ALA A 325 -20.48 -12.29 18.32
CA ALA A 325 -20.87 -13.25 17.28
C ALA A 325 -19.85 -14.39 17.09
N VAL A 326 -18.56 -14.16 17.38
CA VAL A 326 -17.53 -15.21 17.36
C VAL A 326 -17.57 -16.06 18.63
N LEU A 327 -17.77 -15.45 19.81
CA LEU A 327 -17.95 -16.17 21.07
C LEU A 327 -19.22 -17.03 21.04
N GLU A 328 -20.34 -16.51 20.55
CA GLU A 328 -21.58 -17.26 20.31
C GLU A 328 -21.32 -18.45 19.39
N ALA A 329 -20.66 -18.24 18.24
CA ALA A 329 -20.30 -19.33 17.33
C ALA A 329 -19.37 -20.38 17.96
N TYR A 330 -18.54 -20.01 18.94
CA TYR A 330 -17.64 -20.92 19.67
C TYR A 330 -18.36 -21.67 20.81
N LEU A 331 -19.29 -21.01 21.49
CA LEU A 331 -20.13 -21.57 22.56
C LEU A 331 -21.17 -22.54 21.98
N TYR A 332 -21.80 -22.22 20.85
CA TYR A 332 -22.75 -23.08 20.14
C TYR A 332 -22.09 -24.15 19.24
N SER A 333 -20.77 -24.34 19.31
CA SER A 333 -20.05 -25.39 18.57
C SER A 333 -19.23 -26.35 19.44
N SER A 334 -19.23 -26.15 20.77
CA SER A 334 -18.78 -27.16 21.72
C SER A 334 -19.93 -28.14 22.02
N PRO A 335 -19.69 -29.46 22.04
CA PRO A 335 -20.72 -30.48 22.32
C PRO A 335 -21.02 -30.63 23.82
#